data_AF-A0AAQ3KEW0-F1
#
_entry.id   AF-A0AAQ3KEW0-F1
#
_cell.length_a   1.000
_cell.length_b   1.000
_cell.length_c   1.000
_cell.angle_alpha   90.00
_cell.angle_beta   90.00
_cell.angle_gamma   90.00
#
_symmetry.space_group_name_H-M   'P 1'
#
loop_
_entity.id
_entity.type
_entity.pdbx_description
1 polymer ?
#
loop_
_entity_poly.entity_id
_entity_poly.type
_entity_poly.pdbx_seq_one_letter_code
_entity_poly.pdbx_strand_id
1 'polypeptide(L)'
;MRLRPGGGGFGARRLSLPPVFIFFKGATIYFYSPFATGGNDHSDFFSAEVLKVGMHKALVPFYLSAGRLGMDENGRTEIKCNGKGVLFVEDKSDDLSIDKLGEFVATSSEHRRLLIPTMDPDEGDDIVPLILL
;
A
#
# COMPACT_ATOMS: atom_id res chain seq x y z
N MET A 1 -5.71 -8.52 -1.56
CA MET A 1 -5.42 -9.46 -0.43
C MET A 1 -4.79 -8.69 0.73
N ARG A 2 -5.06 -9.02 2.01
CA ARG A 2 -4.43 -8.35 3.17
C ARG A 2 -3.14 -9.06 3.59
N LEU A 3 -2.01 -8.34 3.59
CA LEU A 3 -0.71 -8.85 4.02
C LEU A 3 -0.43 -8.42 5.46
N ARG A 4 -0.29 -9.41 6.36
CA ARG A 4 0.00 -9.18 7.77
C ARG A 4 1.51 -9.26 8.05
N PRO A 5 1.98 -8.70 9.16
CA PRO A 5 3.36 -8.92 9.61
C PRO A 5 3.63 -10.38 9.97
N GLY A 6 4.87 -10.83 9.82
CA GLY A 6 5.27 -12.19 10.17
C GLY A 6 5.48 -12.45 11.65
N GLY A 7 4.78 -13.47 12.16
CA GLY A 7 5.09 -14.27 13.34
C GLY A 7 5.97 -13.61 14.40
N GLY A 8 5.45 -12.60 15.08
CA GLY A 8 6.06 -11.96 16.24
C GLY A 8 4.95 -11.29 17.03
N GLY A 9 4.91 -11.48 18.35
CA GLY A 9 3.89 -10.91 19.22
C GLY A 9 3.86 -9.39 19.10
N PHE A 10 2.94 -8.87 18.28
CA PHE A 10 2.59 -7.46 18.27
C PHE A 10 1.79 -7.17 19.53
N GLY A 11 2.49 -6.94 20.63
CA GLY A 11 1.89 -6.30 21.80
C GLY A 11 1.19 -5.02 21.34
N ALA A 12 -0.01 -4.77 21.84
CA ALA A 12 -0.85 -3.64 21.42
C ALA A 12 -0.14 -2.30 21.68
N ARG A 13 0.64 -1.84 20.71
CA ARG A 13 1.34 -0.56 20.74
C ARG A 13 0.42 0.48 20.11
N ARG A 14 0.18 1.58 20.81
CA ARG A 14 -0.53 2.75 20.29
C ARG A 14 0.50 3.85 20.08
N LEU A 15 0.41 4.53 18.94
CA LEU A 15 1.21 5.73 18.69
C LEU A 15 0.25 6.92 18.68
N SER A 16 0.29 7.73 19.75
CA SER A 16 -0.39 9.01 19.79
C SER A 16 0.28 9.95 18.80
N LEU A 17 -0.50 10.55 17.91
CA LEU A 17 0.00 11.57 17.01
C LEU A 17 0.05 12.92 17.74
N PRO A 18 0.97 13.82 17.36
CA PRO A 18 0.99 15.18 17.89
C PRO A 18 -0.31 15.93 17.53
N PRO A 19 -0.68 16.98 18.28
CA PRO A 19 -1.93 17.71 18.09
C PRO A 19 -2.07 18.39 16.72
N VAL A 20 -0.98 18.55 15.96
CA VAL A 20 -0.99 19.02 14.57
C VAL A 20 -0.44 17.90 13.69
N PHE A 21 -1.21 16.82 13.52
CA PHE A 21 -0.90 15.78 12.54
C PHE A 21 -1.93 15.82 11.43
N ILE A 22 -1.51 16.26 10.25
CA ILE A 22 -2.36 16.32 9.07
C ILE A 22 -2.12 15.04 8.26
N PHE A 23 -3.16 14.22 8.14
CA PHE A 23 -3.13 13.07 7.25
C PHE A 23 -3.37 13.55 5.81
N PHE A 24 -2.35 13.46 4.97
CA PHE A 24 -2.50 13.68 3.53
C PHE A 24 -2.76 12.35 2.84
N LYS A 25 -3.93 12.21 2.20
CA LYS A 25 -4.21 11.11 1.28
C LYS A 25 -3.48 11.40 -0.03
N GLY A 26 -2.24 10.93 -0.13
CA GLY A 26 -1.42 10.98 -1.33
C GLY A 26 -1.36 9.62 -2.01
N ALA A 27 -1.23 9.61 -3.33
CA ALA A 27 -0.93 8.39 -4.09
C ALA A 27 0.27 8.66 -4.98
N THR A 28 1.20 7.70 -4.99
CA THR A 28 2.40 7.73 -5.82
C THR A 28 2.37 6.54 -6.76
N ILE A 29 2.71 6.76 -8.02
CA ILE A 29 2.72 5.73 -9.05
C ILE A 29 4.17 5.53 -9.50
N TYR A 30 4.63 4.28 -9.51
CA TYR A 30 5.99 3.92 -9.91
C TYR A 30 5.95 3.04 -11.15
N PHE A 31 6.76 3.38 -12.15
CA PHE A 31 6.90 2.62 -13.40
C PHE A 31 8.24 1.89 -13.41
N TYR A 32 8.21 0.61 -13.77
CA TYR A 32 9.38 -0.24 -13.84
C TYR A 32 9.41 -0.99 -15.17
N SER A 33 10.43 -0.79 -15.98
CA SER A 33 10.61 -1.52 -17.23
C SER A 33 11.53 -2.74 -17.03
N PRO A 34 11.22 -3.91 -17.63
CA PRO A 34 12.11 -5.06 -17.59
C PRO A 34 13.45 -4.71 -18.23
N PHE A 35 14.55 -4.99 -17.53
CA PHE A 35 15.88 -4.79 -18.10
C PHE A 35 16.13 -5.86 -19.18
N ALA A 36 16.49 -5.44 -20.39
CA ALA A 36 16.80 -6.32 -21.51
C ALA A 36 18.14 -7.05 -21.30
N THR A 37 18.20 -7.98 -20.35
CA THR A 37 19.38 -8.85 -20.17
C THR A 37 19.20 -10.10 -21.03
N GLY A 38 19.44 -10.00 -22.33
CA GLY A 38 19.88 -11.07 -23.24
C GLY A 38 19.21 -12.46 -23.21
N GLY A 39 18.08 -12.63 -22.54
CA GLY A 39 17.36 -13.89 -22.38
C GLY A 39 15.87 -13.62 -22.47
N ASN A 40 15.19 -14.36 -23.34
CA ASN A 40 13.80 -14.13 -23.74
C ASN A 40 12.76 -14.43 -22.65
N ASP A 41 13.16 -14.54 -21.38
CA ASP A 41 12.27 -14.92 -20.28
C ASP A 41 12.19 -13.81 -19.24
N HIS A 42 11.17 -12.97 -19.40
CA HIS A 42 10.86 -11.86 -18.48
C HIS A 42 9.80 -12.24 -17.44
N SER A 43 9.44 -13.52 -17.31
CA SER A 43 8.38 -14.00 -16.42
C SER A 43 8.57 -13.59 -14.96
N ASP A 44 9.82 -13.39 -14.54
CA ASP A 44 10.20 -13.22 -13.14
C ASP A 44 10.46 -11.75 -12.74
N PHE A 45 10.38 -10.80 -13.69
CA PHE A 45 10.73 -9.40 -13.45
C PHE A 45 9.90 -8.75 -12.32
N PHE A 46 8.63 -9.16 -12.17
CA PHE A 46 7.74 -8.74 -11.08
C PHE A 46 6.90 -9.92 -10.57
N SER A 47 7.53 -10.84 -9.84
CA SER A 47 6.79 -11.89 -9.13
C SER A 47 6.07 -11.32 -7.92
N ALA A 48 4.73 -11.32 -7.96
CA ALA A 48 3.91 -10.87 -6.85
C ALA A 48 4.10 -11.72 -5.58
N GLU A 49 4.48 -12.99 -5.71
CA GLU A 49 4.80 -13.83 -4.56
C GLU A 49 6.05 -13.34 -3.83
N VAL A 50 7.10 -13.00 -4.57
CA VAL A 50 8.34 -12.44 -4.02
C VAL A 50 8.05 -11.11 -3.32
N LEU A 51 7.24 -10.26 -3.94
CA LEU A 51 6.84 -8.96 -3.36
C LEU A 51 6.03 -9.15 -2.07
N LYS A 52 5.06 -10.08 -2.05
CA LYS A 52 4.28 -10.43 -0.86
C LYS A 52 5.17 -10.88 0.29
N VAL A 53 6.17 -11.74 0.02
CA VAL A 53 7.15 -12.20 1.02
C VAL A 53 8.04 -11.06 1.52
N GLY A 54 8.53 -10.22 0.60
CA GLY A 54 9.34 -9.05 0.95
C GLY A 54 8.58 -8.07 1.84
N MET A 55 7.32 -7.78 1.50
CA MET A 55 6.44 -6.93 2.29
C MET A 55 6.17 -7.50 3.68
N HIS A 56 5.89 -8.80 3.78
CA HIS A 56 5.66 -9.46 5.06
C HIS A 56 6.86 -9.31 6.02
N LYS A 57 8.09 -9.37 5.48
CA LYS A 57 9.33 -9.10 6.23
C LYS A 57 9.50 -7.62 6.56
N ALA A 58 9.21 -6.72 5.62
CA ALA A 58 9.30 -5.27 5.82
C ALA A 58 8.29 -4.75 6.86
N LEU A 59 7.11 -5.34 6.95
CA LEU A 59 6.10 -4.95 7.95
C LEU A 59 6.51 -5.26 9.40
N VAL A 60 7.56 -6.07 9.63
CA VAL A 60 8.07 -6.31 10.98
C VAL A 60 8.70 -5.03 11.57
N PRO A 61 9.71 -4.40 10.93
CA PRO A 61 10.20 -3.10 11.39
C PRO A 61 9.20 -1.97 11.13
N PHE A 62 8.41 -2.02 10.05
CA PHE A 62 7.42 -1.00 9.67
C PHE A 62 6.00 -1.34 10.13
N TYR A 63 5.85 -1.73 11.39
CA TYR A 63 4.59 -2.24 11.92
C TYR A 63 3.45 -1.22 11.97
N LEU A 64 3.78 0.08 12.05
CA LEU A 64 2.80 1.17 12.00
C LEU A 64 1.99 1.11 10.70
N SER A 65 2.62 0.74 9.58
CA SER A 65 1.98 0.60 8.28
C SER A 65 0.90 -0.47 8.23
N ALA A 66 0.99 -1.50 9.09
CA ALA A 66 -0.01 -2.54 9.24
C ALA A 66 -1.16 -2.17 10.20
N GLY A 67 -1.13 -0.96 10.77
CA GLY A 67 -2.11 -0.44 11.70
C GLY A 67 -3.33 0.22 11.03
N ARG A 68 -4.18 0.84 11.85
CA ARG A 68 -5.35 1.61 11.42
C ARG A 68 -5.37 2.96 12.13
N LEU A 69 -6.00 3.94 11.50
CA LEU A 69 -6.33 5.18 12.20
C LEU A 69 -7.41 4.91 13.23
N GLY A 70 -7.30 5.58 14.36
CA GLY A 70 -8.32 5.60 15.39
C GLY A 70 -8.29 6.92 16.14
N MET A 71 -9.19 7.04 17.10
CA MET A 71 -9.17 8.11 18.07
C MET A 71 -9.00 7.53 19.47
N ASP A 72 -8.26 8.23 20.32
CA ASP A 72 -8.19 7.96 21.74
C ASP A 72 -9.44 8.48 22.47
N GLU A 73 -9.55 8.20 23.78
CA GLU A 73 -10.66 8.64 24.63
C GLU A 73 -10.77 10.16 24.75
N ASN A 74 -9.71 10.89 24.40
CA ASN A 74 -9.64 12.35 24.42
C ASN A 74 -9.90 12.97 23.04
N GLY A 75 -10.27 12.15 22.04
CA GLY A 75 -10.51 12.60 20.66
C GLY A 75 -9.24 12.91 19.87
N ARG A 76 -8.06 12.49 20.33
CA ARG A 76 -6.80 12.63 19.59
C ARG A 76 -6.65 11.48 18.60
N THR A 77 -6.20 11.81 17.40
CA THR A 77 -5.88 10.81 16.37
C THR A 77 -4.70 9.94 16.81
N GLU A 78 -4.87 8.63 16.75
CA GLU A 78 -3.84 7.64 17.06
C GLU A 78 -3.71 6.61 15.93
N ILE A 79 -2.55 5.96 15.88
CA ILE A 79 -2.37 4.76 15.06
C ILE A 79 -2.50 3.53 15.97
N LYS A 80 -3.57 2.76 15.74
CA LYS A 80 -3.79 1.45 16.36
C LYS A 80 -2.95 0.40 15.63
N CYS A 81 -1.85 -0.04 16.23
CA CYS A 81 -0.97 -1.08 15.65
C CYS A 81 -1.55 -2.48 15.85
N ASN A 82 -2.69 -2.77 15.22
CA ASN A 82 -3.44 -4.00 15.38
C ASN A 82 -2.96 -5.16 14.48
N GLY A 83 -1.92 -4.95 13.68
CA GLY A 83 -1.40 -5.97 12.76
C GLY A 83 -2.41 -6.44 11.72
N LYS A 84 -3.48 -5.69 11.45
CA LYS A 84 -4.48 -6.02 10.41
C LYS A 84 -3.87 -6.05 9.01
N GLY A 85 -2.70 -5.45 8.84
CA GLY A 85 -1.91 -5.54 7.63
C GLY A 85 -2.26 -4.46 6.61
N VAL A 86 -1.54 -4.52 5.49
CA VAL A 86 -1.69 -3.62 4.33
C VAL A 86 -2.54 -4.30 3.26
N LEU A 87 -3.20 -3.50 2.43
CA LEU A 87 -3.92 -4.02 1.27
C LEU A 87 -2.95 -4.06 0.08
N PHE A 88 -2.80 -5.26 -0.49
CA PHE A 88 -2.02 -5.51 -1.69
C PHE A 88 -2.97 -5.94 -2.81
N VAL A 89 -2.98 -5.22 -3.93
CA VAL A 89 -3.80 -5.51 -5.11
C VAL A 89 -2.87 -5.81 -6.29
N GLU A 90 -3.16 -6.90 -6.97
CA GLU A 90 -2.42 -7.32 -8.15
C GLU A 90 -3.43 -7.46 -9.28
N ASP A 91 -3.14 -6.85 -10.41
CA ASP A 91 -3.92 -6.99 -11.63
C ASP A 91 -2.96 -7.18 -12.81
N LYS A 92 -3.41 -7.93 -13.82
CA LYS A 92 -2.63 -8.23 -15.03
C LYS A 92 -3.42 -7.75 -16.22
N SER A 93 -2.76 -6.96 -17.07
CA SER A 93 -3.34 -6.47 -18.32
C SER A 93 -2.48 -6.92 -19.49
N ASP A 94 -3.08 -7.64 -20.43
CA ASP A 94 -2.41 -8.11 -21.64
C ASP A 94 -2.27 -6.99 -22.70
N ASP A 95 -3.17 -5.99 -22.64
CA ASP A 95 -3.28 -4.93 -23.65
C ASP A 95 -2.54 -3.63 -23.28
N LEU A 96 -2.16 -3.47 -22.01
CA LEU A 96 -1.57 -2.25 -21.46
C LEU A 96 -0.07 -2.44 -21.21
N SER A 97 0.77 -1.79 -22.04
CA SER A 97 2.22 -1.75 -21.85
C SER A 97 2.67 -0.42 -21.25
N ILE A 98 3.83 -0.43 -20.58
CA ILE A 98 4.42 0.78 -19.98
C ILE A 98 4.72 1.83 -21.06
N ASP A 99 5.08 1.42 -22.29
CA ASP A 99 5.31 2.34 -23.41
C ASP A 99 4.04 3.14 -23.76
N LYS A 100 2.86 2.51 -23.67
CA LYS A 100 1.58 3.20 -23.87
C LYS A 100 1.23 4.12 -22.72
N LEU A 101 1.76 3.89 -21.53
CA LEU A 101 1.46 4.66 -20.32
C LEU A 101 2.45 5.81 -20.12
N GLY A 102 3.69 5.70 -20.60
CA GLY A 102 4.74 6.71 -20.47
C GLY A 102 4.39 8.09 -21.05
N GLU A 103 3.48 8.15 -22.03
CA GLU A 103 2.99 9.42 -22.61
C GLU A 103 1.84 10.04 -21.77
N PHE A 104 1.20 9.26 -20.89
CA PHE A 104 -0.03 9.64 -20.17
C PHE A 104 0.18 10.05 -18.70
N VAL A 105 1.36 9.85 -18.14
CA VAL A 105 1.57 9.83 -16.68
C VAL A 105 2.13 11.14 -16.13
N ALA A 106 1.44 12.25 -16.34
CA ALA A 106 1.69 13.40 -15.47
C ALA A 106 0.49 14.26 -15.08
N THR A 107 -0.64 14.25 -15.79
CA THR A 107 -1.47 15.47 -15.73
C THR A 107 -2.98 15.33 -15.59
N SER A 108 -3.61 14.17 -15.82
CA SER A 108 -5.07 14.06 -15.75
C SER A 108 -5.55 13.38 -14.45
N SER A 109 -6.56 13.97 -13.81
CA SER A 109 -7.25 13.39 -12.65
C SER A 109 -7.87 12.03 -12.97
N GLU A 110 -8.30 11.84 -14.22
CA GLU A 110 -8.98 10.64 -14.67
C GLU A 110 -8.04 9.42 -14.71
N HIS A 111 -6.80 9.57 -15.15
CA HIS A 111 -5.85 8.45 -15.17
C HIS A 111 -5.46 8.00 -13.76
N ARG A 112 -5.36 8.94 -12.82
CA ARG A 112 -5.11 8.61 -11.40
C ARG A 112 -6.26 7.81 -10.80
N ARG A 113 -7.52 8.06 -11.20
CA ARG A 113 -8.68 7.29 -10.72
C ARG A 113 -8.67 5.85 -11.20
N LEU A 114 -8.10 5.57 -12.37
CA LEU A 114 -7.98 4.21 -12.90
C LEU A 114 -6.94 3.38 -12.13
N LEU A 115 -5.87 4.02 -11.65
CA LEU A 115 -4.73 3.35 -11.02
C LEU A 115 -4.77 3.36 -9.49
N ILE A 116 -5.57 4.25 -8.89
CA ILE A 116 -5.72 4.34 -7.44
C ILE A 116 -7.03 3.64 -7.05
N PRO A 117 -6.97 2.54 -6.29
CA PRO A 117 -8.18 1.90 -5.82
C PRO A 117 -8.97 2.86 -4.93
N THR A 118 -10.24 3.08 -5.26
CA THR A 118 -11.17 3.82 -4.41
C THR A 118 -11.62 2.92 -3.28
N MET A 119 -11.55 3.43 -2.06
CA MET A 119 -12.04 2.75 -0.87
C MET A 119 -13.09 3.65 -0.23
N ASP A 120 -14.26 3.10 0.03
CA ASP A 120 -15.38 3.86 0.59
C ASP A 120 -15.06 4.26 2.04
N PRO A 121 -15.11 5.57 2.36
CA PRO A 121 -14.77 6.06 3.69
C PRO A 121 -15.81 5.63 4.75
N ASP A 122 -17.04 5.29 4.32
CA ASP A 122 -18.15 4.91 5.20
C ASP A 122 -18.02 3.47 5.73
N GLU A 123 -17.03 2.70 5.28
CA GLU A 123 -16.73 1.37 5.82
C GLU A 123 -16.11 1.42 7.23
N GLY A 124 -15.83 2.61 7.77
CA GLY A 124 -15.38 2.82 9.14
C GLY A 124 -13.86 2.80 9.33
N ASP A 125 -13.40 3.61 10.30
CA ASP A 125 -11.98 3.93 10.53
C ASP A 125 -11.09 2.72 10.80
N ASP A 126 -11.67 1.63 11.33
CA ASP A 126 -10.95 0.40 11.63
C ASP A 126 -10.75 -0.53 10.40
N ILE A 127 -11.27 -0.16 9.22
CA ILE A 127 -11.21 -0.95 7.98
C ILE A 127 -10.16 -0.40 7.01
N VAL A 128 -10.04 0.92 6.87
CA VAL A 128 -9.16 1.57 5.89
C VAL A 128 -7.68 1.40 6.26
N PRO A 129 -6.87 0.66 5.47
CA PRO A 129 -5.45 0.49 5.75
C PRO A 129 -4.70 1.81 5.58
N LEU A 130 -3.66 2.00 6.38
CA LEU A 130 -2.77 3.15 6.25
C LEU A 130 -1.99 3.16 4.93
N ILE A 131 -1.71 1.97 4.39
CA ILE A 131 -0.99 1.78 3.14
C ILE A 131 -1.76 0.82 2.23
N LEU A 132 -1.88 1.24 0.98
CA LEU A 132 -2.41 0.49 -0.14
C LEU A 132 -1.30 0.40 -1.20
N LEU A 133 -0.99 -0.81 -1.64
CA LEU A 133 0.06 -1.12 -2.61
C LEU A 133 -0.52 -1.93 -3.77
#